data_AF-A0A0R2NUW8-F1
#
_entry.id   AF-A0A0R2NUW8-F1
#
_cell.length_a   1.000
_cell.length_b   1.000
_cell.length_c   1.000
_cell.angle_alpha   90.00
_cell.angle_beta   90.00
_cell.angle_gamma   90.00
#
_symmetry.space_group_name_H-M   'P 1'
#
loop_
_entity.id
_entity.type
_entity.pdbx_description
1 polymer ?
#
loop_
_entity_poly.entity_id
_entity_poly.type
_entity_poly.pdbx_seq_one_letter_code
_entity_poly.pdbx_strand_id
1 'polypeptide(L)'
;MRKLGTIDLEILHLAIKEKGTFNENSLENSELKRHGVGKILDTLASLKDRKFISLNKNGSFSITELAREILWSSNIPTWAKILRLLQIKSCNLNQIIEIIGMSEKEITAEIEKLRKNEFLLMSPQRQENKLIKVYEILPDGINEVDKTETEGFNKIKFGEIKSNGGILEIIDEIKKDIQNTSNSE
;
A
#
# COMPACT_ATOMS: atom_id res chain seq x y z
N MET A 1 -0.15 8.22 -10.94
CA MET A 1 -1.21 7.21 -10.71
C MET A 1 -2.58 7.83 -10.83
N ARG A 2 -3.55 7.14 -11.45
CA ARG A 2 -4.97 7.54 -11.30
C ARG A 2 -5.35 7.29 -9.84
N LYS A 3 -5.17 8.28 -8.96
CA LYS A 3 -5.36 8.15 -7.51
C LYS A 3 -6.72 7.50 -7.20
N LEU A 4 -6.68 6.35 -6.53
CA LEU A 4 -7.89 5.74 -5.99
C LEU A 4 -8.24 6.45 -4.68
N GLY A 5 -9.51 6.81 -4.52
CA GLY A 5 -10.04 7.17 -3.23
C GLY A 5 -10.24 5.94 -2.33
N THR A 6 -10.47 6.17 -1.04
CA THR A 6 -10.76 5.10 -0.08
C THR A 6 -11.99 4.27 -0.48
N ILE A 7 -13.05 4.93 -0.96
CA ILE A 7 -14.29 4.24 -1.38
C ILE A 7 -14.06 3.48 -2.68
N ASP A 8 -13.30 4.06 -3.62
CA ASP A 8 -12.87 3.36 -4.84
C ASP A 8 -12.23 2.01 -4.48
N LEU A 9 -11.27 2.03 -3.55
CA LEU A 9 -10.58 0.83 -3.08
C LEU A 9 -11.54 -0.16 -2.43
N GLU A 10 -12.46 0.30 -1.57
CA GLU A 10 -13.44 -0.58 -0.90
C GLU A 10 -14.37 -1.27 -1.90
N ILE A 11 -14.86 -0.56 -2.93
CA ILE A 11 -15.69 -1.13 -3.99
C ILE A 11 -14.90 -2.14 -4.83
N LEU A 12 -13.67 -1.80 -5.23
CA LEU A 12 -12.84 -2.71 -6.01
C LEU A 12 -12.46 -3.96 -5.19
N HIS A 13 -12.17 -3.80 -3.90
CA HIS A 13 -11.90 -4.91 -3.00
C HIS A 13 -13.13 -5.82 -2.81
N LEU A 14 -14.35 -5.26 -2.72
CA LEU A 14 -15.58 -6.06 -2.73
C LEU A 14 -15.66 -6.92 -3.99
N ALA A 15 -15.38 -6.34 -5.17
CA ALA A 15 -15.36 -7.10 -6.41
C ALA A 15 -14.33 -8.24 -6.37
N ILE A 16 -13.15 -8.05 -5.78
CA ILE A 16 -12.15 -9.11 -5.62
C ILE A 16 -12.66 -10.23 -4.71
N LYS A 17 -13.29 -9.91 -3.58
CA LYS A 17 -13.91 -10.89 -2.67
C LYS A 17 -14.99 -11.71 -3.37
N GLU A 18 -15.80 -11.06 -4.20
CA GLU A 18 -16.90 -11.68 -4.97
C GLU A 18 -16.41 -12.32 -6.30
N LYS A 19 -15.15 -12.73 -6.37
CA LYS A 19 -14.56 -13.41 -7.55
C LYS A 19 -14.67 -12.61 -8.86
N GLY A 20 -14.70 -11.29 -8.76
CA GLY A 20 -14.60 -10.35 -9.85
C GLY A 20 -15.91 -9.68 -10.28
N THR A 21 -17.06 -10.10 -9.77
CA THR A 21 -18.36 -9.50 -10.13
C THR A 21 -19.20 -9.26 -8.89
N PHE A 22 -19.82 -8.08 -8.79
CA PHE A 22 -20.63 -7.69 -7.64
C PHE A 22 -21.91 -6.97 -8.11
N ASN A 23 -22.91 -6.88 -7.25
CA ASN A 23 -24.18 -6.21 -7.54
C ASN A 23 -24.69 -5.41 -6.33
N GLU A 24 -25.91 -4.91 -6.41
CA GLU A 24 -26.58 -4.18 -5.32
C GLU A 24 -26.61 -5.00 -4.02
N ASN A 25 -27.00 -6.27 -4.07
CA ASN A 25 -27.00 -7.14 -2.89
C ASN A 25 -25.59 -7.28 -2.27
N SER A 26 -24.54 -7.36 -3.10
CA SER A 26 -23.16 -7.36 -2.60
C SER A 26 -22.82 -6.06 -1.85
N LEU A 27 -23.26 -4.92 -2.37
CA LEU A 27 -23.03 -3.60 -1.76
C LEU A 27 -23.78 -3.46 -0.42
N GLU A 28 -25.06 -3.84 -0.39
CA GLU A 28 -25.90 -3.78 0.81
C GLU A 28 -25.41 -4.68 1.94
N ASN A 29 -24.86 -5.85 1.60
CA ASN A 29 -24.32 -6.79 2.58
C ASN A 29 -22.88 -6.48 3.01
N SER A 30 -22.27 -5.42 2.45
CA SER A 30 -20.92 -5.00 2.79
C SER A 30 -20.89 -3.82 3.75
N GLU A 31 -19.70 -3.51 4.25
CA GLU A 31 -19.46 -2.29 5.04
C GLU A 31 -19.66 -1.00 4.22
N LEU A 32 -19.76 -1.06 2.89
CA LEU A 32 -19.94 0.12 2.05
C LEU A 32 -21.27 0.84 2.31
N LYS A 33 -22.30 0.14 2.81
CA LYS A 33 -23.61 0.73 3.15
C LYS A 33 -23.53 1.96 4.05
N ARG A 34 -22.45 2.08 4.85
CA ARG A 34 -22.21 3.22 5.75
C ARG A 34 -21.96 4.55 5.01
N HIS A 35 -21.59 4.51 3.74
CA HIS A 35 -21.26 5.72 2.96
C HIS A 35 -22.48 6.41 2.34
N GLY A 36 -23.66 5.77 2.40
CA GLY A 36 -24.90 6.26 1.80
C GLY A 36 -25.00 5.99 0.29
N VAL A 37 -26.23 5.79 -0.20
CA VAL A 37 -26.51 5.36 -1.58
C VAL A 37 -25.96 6.34 -2.62
N GLY A 38 -26.19 7.64 -2.46
CA GLY A 38 -25.72 8.64 -3.43
C GLY A 38 -24.22 8.61 -3.65
N LYS A 39 -23.43 8.51 -2.58
CA LYS A 39 -21.96 8.47 -2.64
C LYS A 39 -21.44 7.19 -3.31
N ILE A 40 -22.11 6.05 -3.08
CA ILE A 40 -21.80 4.80 -3.75
C ILE A 40 -22.06 4.93 -5.25
N LEU A 41 -23.22 5.47 -5.64
CA LEU A 41 -23.58 5.66 -7.05
C LEU A 41 -22.61 6.60 -7.78
N ASP A 42 -22.25 7.73 -7.16
CA ASP A 42 -21.25 8.66 -7.72
C ASP A 42 -19.89 7.97 -7.91
N THR A 43 -19.50 7.14 -6.95
CA THR A 43 -18.25 6.38 -7.02
C THR A 43 -18.30 5.30 -8.10
N LEU A 44 -19.41 4.57 -8.24
CA LEU A 44 -19.61 3.58 -9.30
C LEU A 44 -19.57 4.23 -10.69
N ALA A 45 -20.21 5.40 -10.86
CA ALA A 45 -20.15 6.17 -12.09
C ALA A 45 -18.70 6.58 -12.41
N SER A 46 -17.98 7.15 -11.44
CA SER A 46 -16.57 7.53 -11.58
C SER A 46 -15.66 6.34 -11.91
N LEU A 47 -15.82 5.21 -11.23
CA LEU A 47 -15.07 3.97 -11.48
C LEU A 47 -15.33 3.42 -12.89
N LYS A 48 -16.58 3.48 -13.35
CA LYS A 48 -16.97 3.06 -14.70
C LYS A 48 -16.33 3.97 -15.75
N ASP A 49 -16.41 5.29 -15.57
CA ASP A 49 -15.86 6.27 -16.51
C ASP A 49 -14.32 6.18 -16.59
N ARG A 50 -13.67 5.88 -15.47
CA ARG A 50 -12.23 5.57 -15.39
C ARG A 50 -11.87 4.18 -15.92
N LYS A 51 -12.86 3.39 -16.36
CA LYS A 51 -12.73 2.02 -16.88
C LYS A 51 -12.17 1.02 -15.87
N PHE A 52 -12.43 1.23 -14.58
CA PHE A 52 -12.04 0.29 -13.53
C PHE A 52 -13.08 -0.81 -13.29
N ILE A 53 -14.34 -0.51 -13.58
CA ILE A 53 -15.43 -1.49 -13.59
C ILE A 53 -16.20 -1.41 -14.91
N SER A 54 -16.87 -2.50 -15.29
CA SER A 54 -17.81 -2.56 -16.41
C SER A 54 -19.21 -2.93 -15.92
N LEU A 55 -20.24 -2.30 -16.49
CA LEU A 55 -21.64 -2.64 -16.24
C LEU A 55 -22.08 -3.78 -17.18
N ASN A 56 -22.52 -4.89 -16.61
CA ASN A 56 -23.02 -6.05 -17.33
C ASN A 56 -24.51 -5.87 -17.69
N LYS A 57 -24.98 -6.66 -18.67
CA LYS A 57 -26.38 -6.61 -19.15
C LYS A 57 -27.41 -6.93 -18.05
N ASN A 58 -27.02 -7.68 -17.04
CA ASN A 58 -27.88 -8.07 -15.91
C ASN A 58 -27.85 -7.06 -14.75
N GLY A 59 -27.25 -5.88 -14.93
CA GLY A 59 -27.14 -4.85 -13.89
C GLY A 59 -26.02 -5.06 -12.87
N SER A 60 -25.25 -6.15 -12.96
CA SER A 60 -24.05 -6.35 -12.14
C SER A 60 -22.84 -5.58 -12.67
N PHE A 61 -21.83 -5.40 -11.82
CA PHE A 61 -20.56 -4.79 -12.19
C PHE A 61 -19.44 -5.81 -12.13
N SER A 62 -18.53 -5.76 -13.09
CA SER A 62 -17.31 -6.57 -13.08
C SER A 62 -16.07 -5.69 -12.96
N ILE A 63 -15.10 -6.11 -12.15
CA ILE A 63 -13.79 -5.46 -12.10
C ILE A 63 -13.02 -5.75 -13.39
N THR A 64 -12.38 -4.71 -13.93
CA THR A 64 -11.57 -4.82 -15.15
C THR A 64 -10.14 -5.26 -14.84
N GLU A 65 -9.42 -5.76 -15.85
CA GLU A 65 -7.98 -6.03 -15.74
C GLU A 65 -7.18 -4.78 -15.37
N LEU A 66 -7.55 -3.62 -15.91
CA LEU A 66 -6.92 -2.34 -15.56
C LEU A 66 -6.98 -2.06 -14.05
N ALA A 67 -8.10 -2.37 -13.41
CA ALA A 67 -8.22 -2.20 -11.96
C ALA A 67 -7.44 -3.28 -11.19
N ARG A 68 -7.38 -4.52 -11.68
CA ARG A 68 -6.56 -5.58 -11.10
C ARG A 68 -5.07 -5.23 -11.13
N GLU A 69 -4.61 -4.61 -12.21
CA GLU A 69 -3.22 -4.13 -12.37
C GLU A 69 -2.80 -3.01 -11.41
N ILE A 70 -3.74 -2.43 -10.64
CA ILE A 70 -3.40 -1.43 -9.63
C ILE A 70 -2.80 -2.11 -8.40
N LEU A 71 -3.43 -3.18 -7.89
CA LEU A 71 -3.08 -3.78 -6.60
C LEU A 71 -3.01 -5.31 -6.59
N TRP A 72 -3.79 -6.00 -7.43
CA TRP A 72 -4.02 -7.45 -7.32
C TRP A 72 -3.35 -8.30 -8.39
N SER A 73 -2.76 -7.70 -9.43
CA SER A 73 -2.04 -8.44 -10.46
C SER A 73 -0.82 -9.18 -9.86
N SER A 74 -0.55 -10.38 -10.37
CA SER A 74 0.63 -11.18 -10.04
C SER A 74 1.94 -10.52 -10.48
N ASN A 75 1.87 -9.59 -11.44
CA ASN A 75 3.05 -8.91 -11.99
C ASN A 75 3.55 -7.77 -11.09
N ILE A 76 2.77 -7.42 -10.06
CA ILE A 76 3.14 -6.37 -9.11
C ILE A 76 3.85 -7.04 -7.92
N PRO A 77 5.06 -6.61 -7.57
CA PRO A 77 5.76 -7.14 -6.41
C PRO A 77 5.06 -6.73 -5.10
N THR A 78 5.18 -7.56 -4.07
CA THR A 78 4.48 -7.39 -2.79
C THR A 78 4.72 -6.03 -2.13
N TRP A 79 5.96 -5.53 -2.17
CA TRP A 79 6.29 -4.21 -1.63
C TRP A 79 5.47 -3.10 -2.30
N ALA A 80 5.31 -3.15 -3.63
CA ALA A 80 4.59 -2.13 -4.38
C ALA A 80 3.09 -2.21 -4.09
N LYS A 81 2.55 -3.42 -3.90
CA LYS A 81 1.17 -3.61 -3.44
C LYS A 81 0.94 -2.95 -2.08
N ILE A 82 1.83 -3.19 -1.12
CA ILE A 82 1.75 -2.60 0.22
C ILE A 82 1.82 -1.08 0.15
N LEU A 83 2.81 -0.51 -0.57
CA LEU A 83 2.95 0.93 -0.66
C LEU A 83 1.77 1.59 -1.40
N ARG A 84 1.28 1.02 -2.51
CA ARG A 84 0.09 1.53 -3.22
C ARG A 84 -1.16 1.51 -2.35
N LEU A 85 -1.35 0.45 -1.56
CA LEU A 85 -2.44 0.39 -0.58
C LEU A 85 -2.31 1.52 0.45
N LEU A 86 -1.11 1.68 1.02
CA LEU A 86 -0.85 2.66 2.08
C LEU A 86 -0.86 4.12 1.58
N GLN A 87 -0.63 4.34 0.29
CA GLN A 87 -0.83 5.63 -0.38
C GLN A 87 -2.30 6.03 -0.46
N ILE A 88 -3.22 5.06 -0.45
CA ILE A 88 -4.68 5.32 -0.45
C ILE A 88 -5.18 5.54 0.97
N LYS A 89 -4.77 4.69 1.93
CA LYS A 89 -5.16 4.79 3.34
C LYS A 89 -4.17 4.10 4.26
N SER A 90 -4.03 4.62 5.47
CA SER A 90 -3.38 3.94 6.58
C SER A 90 -4.11 2.64 6.94
N CYS A 91 -3.36 1.58 7.23
CA CYS A 91 -3.93 0.25 7.52
C CYS A 91 -3.22 -0.43 8.69
N ASN A 92 -3.93 -1.27 9.42
CA ASN A 92 -3.31 -2.26 10.30
C ASN A 92 -2.89 -3.53 9.53
N LEU A 93 -2.13 -4.42 10.18
CA LEU A 93 -1.61 -5.64 9.54
C LEU A 93 -2.73 -6.52 8.95
N ASN A 94 -3.82 -6.72 9.70
CA ASN A 94 -4.94 -7.56 9.26
C ASN A 94 -5.63 -6.99 8.01
N GLN A 95 -5.80 -5.66 7.95
CA GLN A 95 -6.36 -4.99 6.77
C GLN A 95 -5.44 -5.14 5.55
N ILE A 96 -4.12 -5.07 5.73
CA ILE A 96 -3.16 -5.27 4.63
C ILE A 96 -3.25 -6.71 4.11
N ILE A 97 -3.24 -7.69 5.02
CA ILE A 97 -3.37 -9.12 4.69
C ILE A 97 -4.67 -9.38 3.92
N GLU A 98 -5.78 -8.87 4.44
CA GLU A 98 -7.11 -9.06 3.86
C GLU A 98 -7.20 -8.46 2.44
N ILE A 99 -6.76 -7.21 2.27
CA ILE A 99 -6.90 -6.50 0.99
C ILE A 99 -5.93 -7.05 -0.06
N ILE A 100 -4.68 -7.36 0.32
CA ILE A 100 -3.67 -7.86 -0.62
C ILE A 100 -3.88 -9.35 -0.93
N GLY A 101 -4.44 -10.11 0.01
CA GLY A 101 -4.72 -11.54 -0.17
C GLY A 101 -3.47 -12.42 -0.13
N MET A 102 -2.46 -12.03 0.67
CA MET A 102 -1.20 -12.78 0.86
C MET A 102 -1.04 -13.25 2.30
N SER A 103 -0.12 -14.19 2.55
CA SER A 103 0.06 -14.72 3.90
C SER A 103 0.63 -13.67 4.87
N GLU A 104 0.27 -13.79 6.15
CA GLU A 104 0.79 -12.92 7.21
C GLU A 104 2.32 -12.90 7.24
N LYS A 105 2.97 -14.05 7.02
CA LYS A 105 4.42 -14.18 7.00
C LYS A 105 5.05 -13.34 5.89
N GLU A 106 4.50 -13.41 4.68
CA GLU A 106 5.01 -12.64 3.53
C GLU A 106 4.81 -11.14 3.74
N ILE A 107 3.61 -10.73 4.17
CA ILE A 107 3.28 -9.32 4.42
C ILE A 107 4.17 -8.76 5.54
N THR A 108 4.33 -9.48 6.65
CA THR A 108 5.14 -9.02 7.79
C THR A 108 6.61 -8.87 7.41
N ALA A 109 7.16 -9.84 6.67
CA ALA A 109 8.54 -9.77 6.20
C ALA A 109 8.77 -8.56 5.29
N GLU A 110 7.83 -8.26 4.40
CA GLU A 110 7.95 -7.15 3.46
C GLU A 110 7.74 -5.78 4.14
N ILE A 111 6.77 -5.67 5.07
CA ILE A 111 6.60 -4.47 5.90
C ILE A 111 7.88 -4.14 6.66
N GLU A 112 8.55 -5.14 7.25
CA GLU A 112 9.79 -4.91 7.98
C GLU A 112 10.93 -4.44 7.07
N LYS A 113 11.02 -4.95 5.83
CA LYS A 113 11.96 -4.41 4.84
C LYS A 113 11.64 -2.96 4.51
N LEU A 114 10.38 -2.65 4.20
CA LEU A 114 9.94 -1.30 3.86
C LEU A 114 10.19 -0.31 5.02
N ARG A 115 9.95 -0.72 6.26
CA ARG A 115 10.20 0.09 7.47
C ARG A 115 11.69 0.36 7.67
N LYS A 116 12.55 -0.64 7.48
CA LYS A 116 14.02 -0.48 7.57
C LYS A 116 14.60 0.44 6.50
N ASN A 117 13.90 0.59 5.36
CA ASN A 117 14.27 1.50 4.27
C ASN A 117 13.50 2.82 4.33
N GLU A 118 12.91 3.16 5.48
CA GLU A 118 12.23 4.46 5.71
C GLU A 118 11.06 4.76 4.76
N PHE A 119 10.47 3.73 4.15
CA PHE A 119 9.29 3.89 3.30
C PHE A 119 7.97 3.86 4.06
N LEU A 120 7.98 3.28 5.27
CA LEU A 120 6.80 3.14 6.13
C LEU A 120 7.08 3.59 7.55
N LEU A 121 6.08 4.22 8.15
CA LEU A 121 6.01 4.47 9.59
C LEU A 121 5.02 3.48 10.23
N MET A 122 5.38 2.97 11.41
CA MET A 122 4.46 2.23 12.27
C MET A 122 4.14 3.09 13.49
N SER A 123 2.86 3.41 13.68
CA SER A 123 2.37 4.15 14.83
C SER A 123 1.41 3.28 15.66
N PRO A 124 1.58 3.22 17.00
CA PRO A 124 0.60 2.57 17.86
C PRO A 124 -0.59 3.51 18.07
N GLN A 125 -1.79 3.07 17.71
CA GLN A 125 -3.04 3.82 17.89
C GLN A 125 -3.96 3.12 18.88
N ARG A 126 -4.68 3.89 19.69
CA ARG A 126 -5.75 3.36 20.56
C ARG A 126 -7.07 3.38 19.79
N GLN A 127 -7.64 2.21 19.57
CA GLN A 127 -8.98 2.04 19.01
C GLN A 127 -9.75 1.08 19.89
N GLU A 128 -10.96 1.45 20.32
CA GLU A 128 -11.83 0.63 21.18
C GLU A 128 -11.09 0.04 22.39
N ASN A 129 -10.28 0.88 23.05
CA ASN A 129 -9.46 0.51 24.21
C ASN A 129 -8.33 -0.51 23.96
N LYS A 130 -8.07 -0.89 22.71
CA LYS A 130 -6.96 -1.76 22.29
C LYS A 130 -5.85 -0.95 21.61
N LEU A 131 -4.61 -1.37 21.80
CA LEU A 131 -3.46 -0.81 21.09
C LEU A 131 -3.28 -1.57 19.77
N ILE A 132 -3.40 -0.85 18.65
CA ILE A 132 -3.31 -1.41 17.30
C ILE A 132 -2.13 -0.75 16.59
N LYS A 133 -1.29 -1.55 15.94
CA LYS A 133 -0.23 -1.04 15.06
C LYS A 133 -0.86 -0.61 13.73
N VAL A 134 -0.69 0.65 13.37
CA VAL A 134 -1.12 1.23 12.10
C VAL A 134 0.12 1.58 11.29
N TYR A 135 0.09 1.26 10.01
CA TYR A 135 1.15 1.54 9.07
C TYR A 135 0.72 2.69 8.15
N GLU A 136 1.65 3.61 7.93
CA GLU A 136 1.50 4.79 7.09
C GLU A 136 2.67 4.88 6.12
N ILE A 137 2.40 5.30 4.89
CA ILE A 137 3.46 5.52 3.90
C ILE A 137 4.18 6.83 4.19
N LEU A 138 5.51 6.80 4.11
CA LEU A 138 6.37 7.98 4.21
C LEU A 138 6.61 8.62 2.83
N PRO A 139 7.06 9.89 2.77
CA PRO A 139 7.31 10.57 1.50
C PRO A 139 8.22 9.79 0.54
N ASP A 140 9.26 9.13 1.05
CA ASP A 140 10.15 8.32 0.22
C ASP A 140 9.45 7.09 -0.37
N GLY A 141 8.51 6.50 0.36
CA GLY A 141 7.69 5.41 -0.14
C GLY A 141 6.76 5.88 -1.27
N ILE A 142 6.19 7.09 -1.15
CA ILE A 142 5.36 7.70 -2.19
C ILE A 142 6.18 7.91 -3.46
N ASN A 143 7.34 8.56 -3.31
CA ASN A 143 8.26 8.83 -4.42
C ASN A 143 8.65 7.54 -5.14
N GLU A 144 8.91 6.47 -4.39
CA GLU A 144 9.34 5.20 -4.97
C GLU A 144 8.23 4.49 -5.74
N VAL A 145 6.99 4.51 -5.24
CA VAL A 145 5.82 4.00 -5.98
C VAL A 145 5.59 4.80 -7.26
N ASP A 146 5.66 6.12 -7.17
CA ASP A 146 5.38 7.00 -8.32
C ASP A 146 6.41 6.80 -9.45
N LYS A 147 7.69 6.51 -9.14
CA LYS A 147 8.70 6.16 -10.16
C LYS A 147 8.37 4.88 -10.93
N THR A 148 7.67 3.92 -10.32
CA THR A 148 7.34 2.64 -10.99
C THR A 148 6.44 2.81 -12.19
N GLU A 149 5.72 3.93 -12.30
CA GLU A 149 4.86 4.20 -13.44
C GLU A 149 5.63 4.40 -14.73
N THR A 150 6.82 4.97 -14.64
CA THR A 150 7.70 5.22 -15.78
C THR A 150 8.80 4.18 -15.90
N GLU A 151 9.28 3.65 -14.77
CA GLU A 151 10.48 2.82 -14.74
C GLU A 151 10.20 1.32 -14.54
N GLY A 152 8.95 0.95 -14.26
CA GLY A 152 8.58 -0.41 -13.89
C GLY A 152 9.14 -0.83 -12.52
N PHE A 153 9.12 -2.14 -12.24
CA PHE A 153 9.47 -2.70 -10.92
C PHE A 153 10.93 -3.20 -10.81
N ASN A 154 11.70 -3.13 -11.89
CA ASN A 154 12.96 -3.88 -12.03
C ASN A 154 14.16 -3.27 -11.29
N LYS A 155 14.03 -2.06 -10.71
CA LYS A 155 15.17 -1.32 -10.16
C LYS A 155 15.39 -1.46 -8.67
N ILE A 156 14.43 -2.01 -7.90
CA ILE A 156 14.55 -1.99 -6.45
C ILE A 156 15.22 -3.25 -5.93
N LYS A 157 16.48 -3.11 -5.50
CA LYS A 157 17.15 -4.07 -4.64
C LYS A 157 16.93 -3.69 -3.17
N PHE A 158 15.86 -4.20 -2.57
CA PHE A 158 15.70 -4.18 -1.11
C PHE A 158 16.73 -5.13 -0.49
N GLY A 159 17.93 -4.64 -0.18
CA GLY A 159 18.97 -5.49 0.41
C GLY A 159 20.40 -4.97 0.33
N GLU A 160 20.68 -4.02 -0.56
CA GLU A 160 21.89 -3.22 -0.41
C GLU A 160 21.48 -2.05 0.49
N ILE A 161 21.77 -2.19 1.78
CA ILE A 161 21.95 -1.01 2.63
C ILE A 161 22.97 -0.18 1.85
N LYS A 162 22.52 0.83 1.09
CA LYS A 162 23.40 1.94 0.78
C LYS A 162 23.69 2.50 2.16
N SER A 163 24.86 2.15 2.69
CA SER A 163 25.40 2.81 3.87
C SER A 163 25.58 4.26 3.45
N ASN A 164 24.52 5.04 3.60
CA ASN A 164 24.51 6.46 3.28
C ASN A 164 25.10 7.22 4.47
N GLY A 165 26.31 6.87 4.91
CA GLY A 165 26.92 7.53 6.07
C GLY A 165 26.12 7.29 7.34
N GLY A 166 25.67 6.05 7.59
CA GLY A 166 24.87 5.75 8.79
C GLY A 166 25.61 6.11 10.07
N ILE A 167 24.91 6.20 11.21
CA ILE A 167 25.51 6.53 12.53
C ILE A 167 26.81 5.76 12.80
N LEU A 168 26.92 4.51 12.32
CA LEU A 168 28.14 3.70 12.41
C LEU A 168 29.33 4.27 11.62
N GLU A 169 29.12 4.76 10.39
CA GLU A 169 30.16 5.42 9.60
C GLU A 169 30.56 6.75 10.24
N ILE A 170 29.60 7.52 10.77
CA ILE A 170 29.89 8.75 11.55
C ILE A 170 30.68 8.42 12.82
N ILE A 171 30.34 7.35 13.53
CA ILE A 171 31.08 6.87 14.71
C ILE A 171 32.51 6.48 14.32
N ASP A 172 32.69 5.80 13.19
CA ASP A 172 34.01 5.37 12.74
C ASP A 172 34.86 6.54 12.22
N GLU A 173 34.24 7.57 11.63
CA GLU A 173 34.88 8.83 11.26
C GLU A 173 35.33 9.61 12.52
N ILE A 174 34.45 9.72 13.52
CA ILE A 174 34.78 10.32 14.83
C ILE A 174 35.92 9.57 15.52
N LYS A 175 35.92 8.24 15.50
CA LYS A 175 37.03 7.44 16.07
C LYS A 175 38.35 7.72 15.34
N LYS A 176 38.31 7.83 14.02
CA LYS A 176 39.50 8.09 13.19
C LYS A 176 40.07 9.49 13.49
N ASP A 177 39.20 10.49 13.65
CA ASP A 177 39.61 11.84 14.01
C ASP A 177 40.24 11.90 15.42
N ILE A 178 39.66 11.19 16.39
CA ILE A 178 40.23 11.08 17.74
C ILE A 178 41.62 10.43 17.70
N GLN A 179 41.80 9.35 16.93
CA GLN A 179 43.10 8.66 16.79
C GLN A 179 44.15 9.52 16.08
N ASN A 180 43.74 10.33 15.10
CA ASN A 180 44.67 11.24 14.42
C ASN A 180 45.11 12.40 15.33
N THR A 181 44.22 12.87 16.21
CA THR A 181 44.50 13.97 17.15
C THR A 181 45.40 13.53 18.32
N SER A 182 45.36 12.24 18.68
CA SER A 182 46.18 11.66 19.77
C SER A 182 47.56 11.16 19.34
N ASN A 183 47.85 11.13 18.03
CA ASN A 183 49.17 10.80 17.47
C ASN A 183 49.97 12.05 17.02
N SER A 184 49.45 13.25 17.33
CA SER A 184 50.07 14.55 17.01
C SER A 184 50.71 15.27 18.21
N GLU A 185 50.98 14.54 19.30
CA GLU A 185 51.90 14.91 20.40
C GLU A 185 53.07 13.94 20.45
#